data_AF-A0A8S3QZT7-F1
#
_entry.id   AF-A0A8S3QZT7-F1
#
_cell.length_a   1.000
_cell.length_b   1.000
_cell.length_c   1.000
_cell.angle_alpha   90.00
_cell.angle_beta   90.00
_cell.angle_gamma   90.00
#
_symmetry.space_group_name_H-M   'P 1'
#
loop_
_entity.id
_entity.type
_entity.pdbx_description
1 polymer ?
#
loop_
_entity_poly.entity_id
_entity_poly.type
_entity_poly.pdbx_seq_one_letter_code
_entity_poly.pdbx_strand_id
1 'polypeptide(L)'
;MVLLFKAFFNWCRDENRMKTIQPNVWKVFLDCHSSFAVPSTPQSTEDIEEFFNVFEEHIVPLFEEFRTHYCSISPTFAFWDMFLRAVEILLQNIRAERDGLWLLHLKSVSAMLPYFFITNRTNYARWTPAYVLDMLNLPETVKSSFLSGEFAVRQKPGTFNGIWSDMATEKTIIKDSKGCGGIVS
;
A
#
# COMPACT_ATOMS: atom_id res chain seq x y z
N MET A 1 0.89 -7.01 13.00
CA MET A 1 2.24 -6.62 12.57
C MET A 1 3.31 -7.01 13.60
N VAL A 2 3.17 -6.64 14.89
CA VAL A 2 4.14 -6.95 15.96
C VAL A 2 4.53 -8.44 16.08
N LEU A 3 3.56 -9.36 15.95
CA LEU A 3 3.84 -10.80 16.04
C LEU A 3 4.66 -11.34 14.85
N LEU A 4 4.47 -10.80 13.65
CA LEU A 4 5.18 -11.22 12.44
C LEU A 4 6.65 -10.80 12.50
N PHE A 5 6.91 -9.54 12.87
CA PHE A 5 8.29 -9.08 13.07
C PHE A 5 8.98 -9.81 14.21
N LYS A 6 8.28 -10.09 15.32
CA LYS A 6 8.84 -10.92 16.38
C LYS A 6 9.23 -12.32 15.90
N ALA A 7 8.38 -12.96 15.09
CA ALA A 7 8.68 -14.26 14.49
C ALA A 7 9.88 -14.20 13.54
N PHE A 8 9.95 -13.17 12.70
CA PHE A 8 11.09 -12.91 11.83
C PHE A 8 12.40 -12.73 12.61
N PHE A 9 12.40 -11.94 13.68
CA PHE A 9 13.60 -11.75 14.52
C PHE A 9 14.06 -13.04 15.19
N ASN A 10 13.12 -13.87 15.66
CA ASN A 10 13.47 -15.16 16.23
C ASN A 10 14.08 -16.07 15.17
N TRP A 11 13.48 -16.14 13.98
CA TRP A 11 14.01 -16.91 12.86
C TRP A 11 15.44 -16.48 12.46
N CYS A 12 15.70 -15.18 12.33
CA CYS A 12 17.03 -14.66 12.02
C CYS A 12 18.08 -15.03 13.10
N ARG A 13 17.65 -15.10 14.37
CA ARG A 13 18.51 -15.48 15.50
C ARG A 13 18.82 -16.97 15.48
N ASP A 14 17.79 -17.80 15.32
CA ASP A 14 17.89 -19.25 15.39
C ASP A 14 18.72 -19.82 14.23
N GLU A 15 18.60 -19.21 13.03
CA GLU A 15 19.39 -19.58 11.85
C GLU A 15 20.74 -18.85 11.75
N ASN A 16 21.15 -18.11 12.80
CA ASN A 16 22.42 -17.37 12.86
C ASN A 16 22.62 -16.35 11.70
N ARG A 17 21.52 -15.88 11.11
CA ARG A 17 21.45 -14.86 10.05
C ARG A 17 21.66 -13.44 10.59
N MET A 18 21.60 -13.25 11.91
CA MET A 18 21.95 -11.96 12.51
C MET A 18 23.38 -11.50 12.17
N LYS A 19 24.29 -12.43 11.83
CA LYS A 19 25.69 -12.14 11.45
C LYS A 19 25.87 -11.74 9.99
N THR A 20 24.87 -11.95 9.12
CA THR A 20 24.98 -11.63 7.69
C THR A 20 24.74 -10.15 7.41
N ILE A 21 24.25 -9.40 8.40
CA ILE A 21 23.94 -7.98 8.30
C ILE A 21 24.79 -7.22 9.33
N GLN A 22 25.28 -6.04 8.93
CA GLN A 22 26.10 -5.21 9.81
C GLN A 22 25.32 -4.81 11.08
N PRO A 23 25.95 -4.79 12.28
CA PRO A 23 25.25 -4.54 13.54
C PRO A 23 24.50 -3.19 13.64
N ASN A 24 25.00 -2.16 12.96
CA ASN A 24 24.35 -0.85 12.85
C ASN A 24 22.98 -0.96 12.17
N VAL A 25 22.84 -1.77 11.12
CA VAL A 25 21.57 -1.97 10.40
C VAL A 25 20.51 -2.58 11.32
N TRP A 26 20.88 -3.60 12.10
CA TRP A 26 19.98 -4.18 13.10
C TRP A 26 19.58 -3.20 14.17
N LYS A 27 20.52 -2.39 14.65
CA LYS A 27 20.25 -1.36 15.65
C LYS A 27 19.22 -0.35 15.12
N VAL A 28 19.44 0.20 13.92
CA VAL A 28 18.52 1.18 13.32
C VAL A 28 17.14 0.56 13.10
N PHE A 29 17.07 -0.68 12.61
CA PHE A 29 15.80 -1.37 12.41
C PHE A 29 15.02 -1.60 13.73
N LEU A 30 15.70 -2.04 14.79
CA LEU A 30 15.10 -2.25 16.11
C LEU A 30 14.66 -0.93 16.76
N ASP A 31 15.51 0.10 16.68
CA ASP A 31 15.22 1.43 17.19
C ASP A 31 13.98 1.99 16.49
N CYS A 32 13.88 1.87 15.16
CA CYS A 32 12.71 2.28 14.39
C CYS A 32 11.43 1.53 14.78
N HIS A 33 11.49 0.19 14.89
CA HIS A 33 10.34 -0.60 15.35
C HIS A 33 9.87 -0.20 16.75
N SER A 34 10.80 0.18 17.65
CA SER A 34 10.46 0.68 18.98
C SER A 34 9.90 2.10 18.95
N SER A 35 10.38 2.95 18.05
CA SER A 35 9.92 4.33 17.85
C SER A 35 8.55 4.42 17.19
N PHE A 36 8.08 3.42 16.43
CA PHE A 36 6.67 3.37 16.01
C PHE A 36 5.67 3.29 17.20
N ALA A 37 6.15 2.99 18.42
CA ALA A 37 5.35 3.08 19.64
C ALA A 37 5.35 4.48 20.28
N VAL A 38 6.19 5.42 19.80
CA VAL A 38 6.36 6.77 20.36
C VAL A 38 6.38 7.81 19.23
N PRO A 39 5.37 8.71 19.12
CA PRO A 39 5.35 9.72 18.07
C PRO A 39 6.58 10.63 18.21
N SER A 40 7.52 10.54 17.29
CA SER A 40 8.71 11.39 17.22
C SER A 40 8.74 12.13 15.89
N THR A 41 9.14 13.41 15.98
CA THR A 41 9.27 14.34 14.87
C THR A 41 10.38 13.87 13.93
N PRO A 42 10.25 14.00 12.59
CA PRO A 42 11.24 13.46 11.66
C PRO A 42 12.63 14.07 11.89
N GLN A 43 13.62 13.21 12.14
CA GLN A 43 15.02 13.48 11.86
C GLN A 43 15.20 13.54 10.33
N SER A 44 16.26 14.19 9.85
CA SER A 44 16.38 14.77 8.49
C SER A 44 16.00 13.84 7.30
N THR A 45 15.65 14.42 6.14
CA THR A 45 15.23 13.65 4.95
C THR A 45 16.34 12.76 4.36
N GLU A 46 17.61 13.14 4.50
CA GLU A 46 18.75 12.36 4.03
C GLU A 46 18.96 11.09 4.87
N ASP A 47 18.81 11.19 6.20
CA ASP A 47 18.89 10.03 7.11
C ASP A 47 17.82 8.98 6.80
N ILE A 48 16.64 9.43 6.36
CA ILE A 48 15.51 8.56 6.01
C ILE A 48 15.78 7.80 4.71
N GLU A 49 16.35 8.44 3.70
CA GLU A 49 16.63 7.82 2.40
C GLU A 49 17.77 6.79 2.49
N GLU A 50 18.85 7.12 3.22
CA GLU A 50 19.92 6.17 3.51
C GLU A 50 19.38 4.95 4.27
N PHE A 51 18.52 5.17 5.27
CA PHE A 51 17.86 4.09 6.00
C PHE A 51 17.01 3.20 5.07
N PHE A 52 16.19 3.78 4.20
CA PHE A 52 15.37 3.01 3.26
C PHE A 52 16.24 2.15 2.35
N ASN A 53 17.33 2.69 1.82
CA ASN A 53 18.24 1.93 0.96
C ASN A 53 18.86 0.75 1.70
N VAL A 54 19.36 0.98 2.91
CA VAL A 54 19.93 -0.08 3.78
C VAL A 54 18.88 -1.14 4.12
N PHE A 55 17.65 -0.73 4.40
CA PHE A 55 16.54 -1.62 4.72
C PHE A 55 16.15 -2.48 3.51
N GLU A 56 15.98 -1.87 2.33
CA GLU A 56 15.66 -2.54 1.07
C GLU A 56 16.78 -3.50 0.63
N GLU A 57 18.05 -3.13 0.81
CA GLU A 57 19.17 -3.96 0.38
C GLU A 57 19.39 -5.18 1.29
N HIS A 58 19.17 -5.03 2.60
CA HIS A 58 19.56 -6.06 3.57
C HIS A 58 18.39 -6.76 4.26
N ILE A 59 17.36 -6.02 4.68
CA ILE A 59 16.27 -6.57 5.50
C ILE A 59 15.18 -7.18 4.63
N VAL A 60 14.80 -6.52 3.53
CA VAL A 60 13.75 -7.01 2.62
C VAL A 60 14.05 -8.39 2.05
N PRO A 61 15.27 -8.70 1.55
CA PRO A 61 15.57 -10.04 1.03
C PRO A 61 15.46 -11.14 2.10
N LEU A 62 15.95 -10.88 3.32
CA LEU A 62 15.80 -11.82 4.43
C LEU A 62 14.34 -12.01 4.83
N PHE A 63 13.56 -10.94 4.81
CA PHE A 63 12.14 -11.03 5.13
C PHE A 63 11.38 -11.83 4.08
N GLU A 64 11.68 -11.68 2.78
CA GLU A 64 11.10 -12.52 1.73
C GLU A 64 11.55 -13.99 1.83
N GLU A 65 12.79 -14.27 2.24
CA GLU A 65 13.24 -15.64 2.52
C GLU A 65 12.47 -16.25 3.70
N PHE A 66 12.32 -15.50 4.80
CA PHE A 66 11.50 -15.90 5.95
C PHE A 66 10.07 -16.23 5.53
N ARG A 67 9.44 -15.35 4.74
CA ARG A 67 8.08 -15.57 4.25
C ARG A 67 8.00 -16.81 3.39
N THR A 68 8.93 -16.98 2.45
CA THR A 68 8.98 -18.14 1.56
C THR A 68 9.12 -19.45 2.35
N HIS A 69 10.01 -19.47 3.33
CA HIS A 69 10.22 -20.62 4.21
C HIS A 69 8.92 -21.00 4.95
N TYR A 70 8.31 -20.06 5.68
CA TYR A 70 7.13 -20.36 6.49
C TYR A 70 5.86 -20.60 5.67
N CYS A 71 5.72 -19.98 4.50
CA CYS A 71 4.65 -20.30 3.55
C CYS A 71 4.73 -21.75 3.05
N SER A 72 5.95 -22.29 2.89
CA SER A 72 6.13 -23.67 2.39
C SER A 72 5.77 -24.75 3.41
N ILE A 73 5.86 -24.44 4.71
CA ILE A 73 5.66 -25.42 5.80
C ILE A 73 4.35 -25.22 6.57
N SER A 74 3.69 -24.07 6.45
CA SER A 74 2.49 -23.75 7.22
C SER A 74 1.40 -23.13 6.32
N PRO A 75 0.32 -23.88 6.00
CA PRO A 75 -0.81 -23.35 5.25
C PRO A 75 -1.46 -22.13 5.93
N THR A 76 -1.51 -22.12 7.26
CA THR A 76 -2.00 -20.98 8.04
C THR A 76 -1.12 -19.75 7.83
N PHE A 77 0.21 -19.92 7.85
CA PHE A 77 1.12 -18.82 7.56
C PHE A 77 0.93 -18.30 6.13
N ALA A 78 0.85 -19.21 5.15
CA ALA A 78 0.62 -18.85 3.75
C ALA A 78 -0.67 -18.02 3.55
N PHE A 79 -1.75 -18.38 4.25
CA PHE A 79 -2.98 -17.61 4.23
C PHE A 79 -2.80 -16.19 4.78
N TRP A 80 -2.17 -16.06 5.96
CA TRP A 80 -1.92 -14.75 6.56
C TRP A 80 -0.96 -13.89 5.74
N ASP A 81 0.04 -14.52 5.10
CA ASP A 81 0.95 -13.85 4.19
C ASP A 81 0.21 -13.25 2.99
N MET A 82 -0.61 -14.06 2.33
CA MET A 82 -1.48 -13.64 1.23
C MET A 82 -2.38 -12.47 1.65
N PHE A 83 -3.00 -12.56 2.83
CA PHE A 83 -3.85 -11.50 3.38
C PHE A 83 -3.08 -10.19 3.61
N LEU A 84 -1.88 -10.26 4.19
CA LEU A 84 -1.04 -9.08 4.42
C LEU A 84 -0.61 -8.42 3.11
N ARG A 85 -0.27 -9.21 2.08
CA ARG A 85 0.00 -8.69 0.71
C ARG A 85 -1.23 -7.98 0.13
N ALA A 86 -2.43 -8.53 0.34
CA ALA A 86 -3.66 -7.89 -0.11
C ALA A 86 -3.90 -6.53 0.58
N VAL A 87 -3.68 -6.48 1.90
CA VAL A 87 -3.81 -5.25 2.71
C VAL A 87 -2.77 -4.22 2.28
N GLU A 88 -1.54 -4.63 2.01
CA GLU A 88 -0.49 -3.74 1.50
C GLU A 88 -0.89 -3.08 0.17
N ILE A 89 -1.38 -3.87 -0.78
CA ILE A 89 -1.88 -3.36 -2.07
C ILE A 89 -3.03 -2.37 -1.87
N LEU A 90 -3.96 -2.68 -0.95
CA LEU A 90 -5.05 -1.77 -0.60
C LEU A 90 -4.54 -0.44 -0.04
N LEU A 91 -3.57 -0.48 0.87
CA LEU A 91 -2.97 0.74 1.44
C LEU A 91 -2.21 1.54 0.38
N GLN A 92 -1.53 0.88 -0.56
CA GLN A 92 -0.89 1.55 -1.71
C GLN A 92 -1.92 2.25 -2.61
N ASN A 93 -3.07 1.62 -2.86
CA ASN A 93 -4.15 2.23 -3.63
C ASN A 93 -4.75 3.44 -2.89
N ILE A 94 -5.01 3.32 -1.59
CA ILE A 94 -5.47 4.45 -0.76
C ILE A 94 -4.46 5.59 -0.84
N ARG A 95 -3.16 5.32 -0.67
CA ARG A 95 -2.12 6.34 -0.81
C ARG A 95 -2.16 6.99 -2.19
N ALA A 96 -2.28 6.20 -3.25
CA ALA A 96 -2.34 6.71 -4.61
C ALA A 96 -3.47 7.73 -4.79
N GLU A 97 -4.65 7.42 -4.26
CA GLU A 97 -5.83 8.28 -4.35
C GLU A 97 -5.72 9.53 -3.47
N ARG A 98 -5.20 9.36 -2.24
CA ARG A 98 -5.08 10.48 -1.29
C ARG A 98 -4.00 11.48 -1.68
N ASP A 99 -2.92 11.01 -2.29
CA ASP A 99 -1.80 11.84 -2.76
C ASP A 99 -1.90 12.21 -4.25
N GLY A 100 -2.84 11.65 -5.01
CA GLY A 100 -2.98 11.88 -6.45
C GLY A 100 -1.81 11.30 -7.26
N LEU A 101 -1.37 10.09 -6.94
CA LEU A 101 -0.27 9.40 -7.62
C LEU A 101 -0.80 8.42 -8.66
N TRP A 102 -0.96 8.88 -9.91
CA TRP A 102 -1.62 8.11 -10.96
C TRP A 102 -0.94 6.79 -11.30
N LEU A 103 0.40 6.76 -11.38
CA LEU A 103 1.13 5.53 -11.68
C LEU A 103 0.99 4.49 -10.55
N LEU A 104 0.97 4.95 -9.29
CA LEU A 104 0.76 4.07 -8.14
C LEU A 104 -0.67 3.53 -8.12
N HIS A 105 -1.65 4.34 -8.55
CA HIS A 105 -3.03 3.91 -8.71
C HIS A 105 -3.13 2.74 -9.71
N LEU A 106 -2.60 2.90 -10.92
CA LEU A 106 -2.63 1.83 -11.93
C LEU A 106 -1.88 0.58 -11.48
N LYS A 107 -0.71 0.74 -10.84
CA LYS A 107 0.07 -0.37 -10.29
C LYS A 107 -0.73 -1.14 -9.22
N SER A 108 -1.33 -0.43 -8.27
CA SER A 108 -2.08 -1.04 -7.17
C SER A 108 -3.39 -1.70 -7.65
N VAL A 109 -4.15 -1.04 -8.54
CA VAL A 109 -5.36 -1.63 -9.15
C VAL A 109 -5.02 -2.92 -9.92
N SER A 110 -3.93 -2.91 -10.68
CA SER A 110 -3.46 -4.11 -11.40
C SER A 110 -3.06 -5.22 -10.42
N ALA A 111 -2.39 -4.88 -9.32
CA ALA A 111 -1.99 -5.83 -8.29
C ALA A 111 -3.19 -6.41 -7.50
N MET A 112 -4.33 -5.72 -7.43
CA MET A 112 -5.56 -6.25 -6.81
C MET A 112 -6.22 -7.35 -7.65
N LEU A 113 -5.93 -7.43 -8.95
CA LEU A 113 -6.66 -8.30 -9.88
C LEU A 113 -6.72 -9.78 -9.44
N PRO A 114 -5.62 -10.44 -9.03
CA PRO A 114 -5.67 -11.82 -8.56
C PRO A 114 -6.63 -12.01 -7.37
N TYR A 115 -6.71 -11.02 -6.48
CA TYR A 115 -7.57 -11.09 -5.30
C TYR A 115 -9.06 -11.00 -5.65
N PHE A 116 -9.43 -10.28 -6.72
CA PHE A 116 -10.81 -10.28 -7.20
C PHE A 116 -11.25 -11.65 -7.70
N PHE A 117 -10.35 -12.41 -8.36
CA PHE A 117 -10.63 -13.79 -8.76
C PHE A 117 -10.80 -14.71 -7.55
N ILE A 118 -9.85 -14.69 -6.61
CA ILE A 118 -9.84 -15.60 -5.45
C ILE A 118 -11.03 -15.33 -4.51
N THR A 119 -11.49 -14.08 -4.42
CA THR A 119 -12.62 -13.68 -3.56
C THR A 119 -13.98 -13.67 -4.27
N ASN A 120 -14.06 -14.25 -5.46
CA ASN A 120 -15.28 -14.35 -6.27
C ASN A 120 -15.96 -12.98 -6.53
N ARG A 121 -15.16 -11.93 -6.73
CA ARG A 121 -15.62 -10.59 -7.12
C ARG A 121 -15.69 -10.51 -8.64
N THR A 122 -16.56 -11.32 -9.24
CA THR A 122 -16.65 -11.55 -10.68
C THR A 122 -16.77 -10.28 -11.51
N ASN A 123 -17.57 -9.29 -11.06
CA ASN A 123 -17.69 -8.00 -11.74
C ASN A 123 -16.36 -7.24 -11.75
N TYR A 124 -15.67 -7.16 -10.62
CA TYR A 124 -14.36 -6.50 -10.54
C TYR A 124 -13.31 -7.25 -11.35
N ALA A 125 -13.22 -8.58 -11.18
CA ALA A 125 -12.29 -9.42 -11.93
C ALA A 125 -12.45 -9.28 -13.46
N ARG A 126 -13.69 -9.12 -13.94
CA ARG A 126 -13.99 -8.93 -15.36
C ARG A 126 -13.65 -7.52 -15.87
N TRP A 127 -14.01 -6.48 -15.12
CA TRP A 127 -13.93 -5.10 -15.62
C TRP A 127 -12.62 -4.40 -15.27
N THR A 128 -11.91 -4.81 -14.22
CA THR A 128 -10.63 -4.21 -13.84
C THR A 128 -9.57 -4.30 -14.93
N PRO A 129 -9.38 -5.42 -15.67
CA PRO A 129 -8.42 -5.46 -16.76
C PRO A 129 -8.76 -4.49 -17.90
N ALA A 130 -10.04 -4.40 -18.27
CA ALA A 130 -10.50 -3.44 -19.28
C ALA A 130 -10.25 -2.01 -18.83
N TYR A 131 -10.61 -1.69 -17.58
CA TYR A 131 -10.31 -0.39 -16.97
C TYR A 131 -8.81 -0.05 -17.03
N VAL A 132 -7.91 -0.96 -16.63
CA VAL A 132 -6.47 -0.71 -16.66
C VAL A 132 -5.99 -0.45 -18.09
N LEU A 133 -6.47 -1.22 -19.07
CA LEU A 133 -6.13 -1.00 -20.48
C LEU A 133 -6.61 0.35 -20.99
N ASP A 134 -7.84 0.75 -20.68
CA ASP A 134 -8.38 2.05 -21.05
C ASP A 134 -7.56 3.18 -20.42
N MET A 135 -7.19 3.03 -19.15
CA MET A 135 -6.40 4.02 -18.42
C MET A 135 -4.95 4.15 -18.92
N LEU A 136 -4.37 3.09 -19.46
CA LEU A 136 -3.05 3.12 -20.09
C LEU A 136 -3.07 3.81 -21.46
N ASN A 137 -4.22 3.83 -22.13
CA ASN A 137 -4.42 4.38 -23.48
C ASN A 137 -5.18 5.71 -23.49
N LEU A 138 -5.18 6.44 -22.37
CA LEU A 138 -5.82 7.74 -22.29
C LEU A 138 -5.22 8.74 -23.31
N PRO A 139 -6.04 9.66 -23.85
CA PRO A 139 -5.53 10.79 -24.62
C PRO A 139 -4.49 11.59 -23.82
N GLU A 140 -3.47 12.11 -24.50
CA GLU A 140 -2.32 12.74 -23.85
C GLU A 140 -2.71 13.89 -22.92
N THR A 141 -3.75 14.65 -23.28
CA THR A 141 -4.30 15.74 -22.46
C THR A 141 -4.82 15.23 -21.12
N VAL A 142 -5.59 14.14 -21.12
CA VAL A 142 -6.14 13.53 -19.90
C VAL A 142 -5.04 12.86 -19.09
N LYS A 143 -4.15 12.13 -19.75
CA LYS A 143 -3.02 11.46 -19.13
C LYS A 143 -2.11 12.46 -18.40
N SER A 144 -1.84 13.61 -19.00
CA SER A 144 -1.05 14.69 -18.40
C SER A 144 -1.70 15.23 -17.13
N SER A 145 -3.01 15.54 -17.15
CA SER A 145 -3.76 15.95 -15.96
C SER A 145 -3.78 14.87 -14.87
N PHE A 146 -3.87 13.60 -15.23
CA PHE A 146 -3.85 12.52 -14.24
C PHE A 146 -2.47 12.38 -13.61
N LEU A 147 -1.40 12.50 -14.41
CA LEU A 147 -0.02 12.50 -13.92
C LEU A 147 0.29 13.71 -13.04
N SER A 148 -0.36 14.86 -13.23
CA SER A 148 -0.29 16.01 -12.30
C SER A 148 -1.14 15.81 -11.03
N GLY A 149 -1.84 14.68 -10.90
CA GLY A 149 -2.62 14.32 -9.72
C GLY A 149 -4.03 14.91 -9.68
N GLU A 150 -4.53 15.39 -10.81
CA GLU A 150 -5.87 15.99 -10.95
C GLU A 150 -6.99 14.94 -10.98
N PHE A 151 -6.67 13.65 -11.08
CA PHE A 151 -7.67 12.58 -10.95
C PHE A 151 -8.24 12.47 -9.53
N ALA A 152 -7.45 12.87 -8.52
CA ALA A 152 -7.85 12.87 -7.12
C ALA A 152 -8.49 14.22 -6.76
N VAL A 153 -9.72 14.19 -6.25
CA VAL A 153 -10.46 15.40 -5.89
C VAL A 153 -10.01 15.89 -4.51
N ARG A 154 -9.69 17.17 -4.40
CA ARG A 154 -9.30 17.81 -3.13
C ARG A 154 -10.21 18.99 -2.84
N GLN A 155 -10.75 19.04 -1.62
CA GLN A 155 -11.58 20.17 -1.16
C GLN A 155 -10.75 21.29 -0.54
N LYS A 156 -9.54 20.96 -0.06
CA LYS A 156 -8.60 21.88 0.57
C LYS A 156 -7.19 21.62 0.02
N PRO A 157 -6.32 22.64 -0.04
CA PRO A 157 -4.90 22.41 -0.29
C PRO A 157 -4.28 21.50 0.77
N GLY A 158 -3.33 20.67 0.38
CA GLY A 158 -2.61 19.77 1.29
C GLY A 158 -2.22 18.44 0.65
N THR A 159 -1.49 17.63 1.40
CA THR A 159 -1.11 16.25 1.05
C THR A 159 -2.06 15.26 1.71
N PHE A 160 -2.13 14.03 1.18
CA PHE A 160 -2.92 12.92 1.73
C PHE A 160 -4.40 13.24 2.01
N ASN A 161 -4.98 14.21 1.30
CA ASN A 161 -6.34 14.69 1.52
C ASN A 161 -7.27 14.48 0.31
N GLY A 162 -6.77 13.87 -0.76
CA GLY A 162 -7.54 13.46 -1.93
C GLY A 162 -8.65 12.48 -1.58
N ILE A 163 -9.71 12.51 -2.38
CA ILE A 163 -10.81 11.54 -2.37
C ILE A 163 -11.15 11.15 -3.80
N TRP A 164 -11.66 9.93 -3.96
CA TRP A 164 -12.18 9.44 -5.23
C TRP A 164 -13.28 10.36 -5.78
N SER A 165 -13.37 10.46 -7.10
CA SER A 165 -14.33 11.33 -7.78
C SER A 165 -15.80 10.97 -7.49
N ASP A 166 -16.11 9.68 -7.35
CA ASP A 166 -17.43 9.19 -6.96
C ASP A 166 -17.79 9.66 -5.53
N MET A 167 -16.85 9.50 -4.59
CA MET A 167 -17.01 9.94 -3.21
C MET A 167 -17.13 11.45 -3.12
N ALA A 168 -16.38 12.20 -3.95
CA ALA A 168 -16.50 13.65 -4.02
C ALA A 168 -17.89 14.07 -4.48
N THR A 169 -18.39 13.46 -5.55
CA THR A 169 -19.73 13.70 -6.11
C THR A 169 -20.82 13.40 -5.08
N GLU A 170 -20.72 12.28 -4.36
CA GLU A 170 -21.66 11.93 -3.28
C GLU A 170 -21.66 12.98 -2.16
N LYS A 171 -20.47 13.47 -1.78
CA LYS A 171 -20.30 14.42 -0.67
C LYS A 171 -20.69 15.86 -0.99
N THR A 172 -20.66 16.28 -2.25
CA THR A 172 -20.96 17.66 -2.66
C THR A 172 -22.32 17.76 -3.32
N ILE A 173 -22.49 17.13 -4.49
CA ILE A 173 -23.66 17.33 -5.36
C ILE A 173 -24.86 16.56 -4.80
N ILE A 174 -24.67 15.30 -4.42
CA ILE A 174 -25.79 14.44 -4.01
C ILE A 174 -26.29 14.81 -2.61
N LYS A 175 -25.40 15.22 -1.70
CA LYS A 175 -25.79 15.68 -0.36
C LYS A 175 -26.76 16.86 -0.41
N ASP A 176 -26.46 17.85 -1.24
CA ASP A 176 -27.29 19.07 -1.35
C ASP A 176 -28.60 18.81 -2.11
N SER A 177 -28.65 17.73 -2.91
CA SER A 177 -29.83 17.29 -3.65
C SER A 177 -30.78 16.40 -2.81
N LYS A 178 -30.31 15.84 -1.69
CA LYS A 178 -31.12 15.02 -0.78
C LYS A 178 -31.90 15.93 0.19
N GLY A 179 -33.10 16.34 -0.19
CA GLY A 179 -34.09 16.90 0.75
C GLY A 179 -34.60 15.88 1.77
N CYS A 180 -35.37 16.31 2.78
CA CYS A 180 -35.89 15.50 3.90
C CYS A 180 -36.67 14.21 3.54
N GLY A 181 -36.94 13.94 2.26
CA GLY A 181 -37.62 12.73 1.78
C GLY A 181 -36.71 11.66 1.18
N GLY A 182 -35.41 11.93 0.97
CA GLY A 182 -34.49 11.04 0.26
C GLY A 182 -34.77 10.92 -1.25
N ILE A 183 -33.74 10.59 -2.04
CA ILE A 183 -33.90 10.19 -3.44
C ILE A 183 -33.93 8.67 -3.45
N VAL A 184 -35.06 8.09 -3.86
CA VAL A 184 -35.17 6.67 -4.17
C VAL A 184 -34.78 6.51 -5.64
N SER A 185 -33.63 5.88 -5.89
CA SER A 185 -33.25 5.34 -7.20
C SER A 185 -33.81 3.93 -7.38
#